data_AF-A0A1G4TG53-F1
#
_entry.id   AF-A0A1G4TG53-F1
#
_cell.length_a   1.000
_cell.length_b   1.000
_cell.length_c   1.000
_cell.angle_alpha   90.00
_cell.angle_beta   90.00
_cell.angle_gamma   90.00
#
_symmetry.space_group_name_H-M   'P 1'
#
loop_
_entity.id
_entity.type
_entity.pdbx_description
1 polymer ?
#
loop_
_entity_poly.entity_id
_entity_poly.type
_entity_poly.pdbx_seq_one_letter_code
_entity_poly.pdbx_strand_id
1 'polypeptide(L)'
;MNKRWLSNPKPAKLSALDKSRLESVVSQFISESSRLSEIVYRVDIKAGRIYLYRLHEQFGWDRPDVQFIKPLIDGKYAEFPMARITLFDTLGETCEADYQRHTGQWVNLFSGNITECLSFIEENEQWFQ
;
A
#
# COMPACT_ATOMS: atom_id res chain seq x y z
N MET A 1 -23.18 9.72 2.66
CA MET A 1 -23.67 9.94 1.29
C MET A 1 -22.63 9.39 0.31
N ASN A 2 -22.97 8.34 -0.44
CA ASN A 2 -22.09 7.75 -1.46
C ASN A 2 -21.87 8.76 -2.60
N LYS A 3 -20.75 9.51 -2.58
CA LYS A 3 -20.26 10.21 -3.76
C LYS A 3 -19.65 9.17 -4.71
N ARG A 4 -20.50 8.37 -5.37
CA ARG A 4 -20.06 7.61 -6.54
C ARG A 4 -19.68 8.63 -7.60
N TRP A 5 -18.40 8.71 -7.93
CA TRP A 5 -17.92 9.56 -9.00
C TRP A 5 -18.70 9.26 -10.29
N LEU A 6 -19.33 10.30 -10.87
CA LEU A 6 -20.06 10.24 -12.14
C LEU A 6 -19.14 10.00 -13.36
N SER A 7 -17.83 10.09 -13.16
CA SER A 7 -16.79 9.68 -14.10
C SER A 7 -15.76 8.86 -13.33
N ASN A 8 -15.07 7.92 -13.96
CA ASN A 8 -13.93 7.23 -13.35
C ASN A 8 -12.68 8.11 -13.58
N PRO A 9 -12.33 9.06 -12.68
CA PRO A 9 -11.21 9.97 -12.91
C PRO A 9 -9.92 9.17 -13.12
N LYS A 10 -9.13 9.60 -14.09
CA LYS A 10 -7.81 8.99 -14.31
C LYS A 10 -6.88 9.41 -13.18
N PRO A 11 -6.01 8.51 -12.69
CA PRO A 11 -5.00 8.88 -11.72
C PRO A 11 -4.10 10.00 -12.24
N ALA A 12 -3.59 10.81 -11.33
CA ALA A 12 -2.67 11.89 -11.63
C ALA A 12 -1.41 11.39 -12.35
N LYS A 13 -0.91 12.19 -13.29
CA LYS A 13 0.38 11.91 -13.94
C LYS A 13 1.50 12.53 -13.13
N LEU A 14 2.20 11.70 -12.36
CA LEU A 14 3.29 12.15 -11.49
C LEU A 14 4.61 12.32 -12.26
N SER A 15 5.30 13.44 -12.01
CA SER A 15 6.70 13.63 -12.38
C SER A 15 7.64 12.84 -11.46
N ALA A 16 8.93 12.79 -11.80
CA ALA A 16 9.92 12.16 -10.92
C ALA A 16 10.02 12.87 -9.56
N LEU A 17 9.89 14.20 -9.55
CA LEU A 17 9.88 15.00 -8.32
C LEU A 17 8.66 14.70 -7.45
N ASP A 18 7.47 14.60 -8.06
CA ASP A 18 6.24 14.26 -7.33
C ASP A 18 6.36 12.90 -6.65
N LYS A 19 6.88 11.90 -7.39
CA LYS A 19 7.09 10.55 -6.86
C LYS A 19 8.04 10.55 -5.68
N SER A 20 9.19 11.20 -5.78
CA SER A 20 10.18 11.25 -4.69
C SER A 20 9.63 11.95 -3.45
N ARG A 21 8.86 13.03 -3.61
CA ARG A 21 8.19 13.69 -2.48
C ARG A 21 7.16 12.76 -1.83
N LEU A 22 6.28 12.15 -2.62
CA LEU A 22 5.26 11.24 -2.10
C LEU A 22 5.88 10.02 -1.42
N GLU A 23 6.95 9.46 -1.98
CA GLU A 23 7.71 8.37 -1.38
C GLU A 23 8.29 8.78 -0.02
N SER A 24 8.83 9.99 0.12
CA SER A 24 9.29 10.51 1.41
C SER A 24 8.16 10.63 2.43
N VAL A 25 6.99 11.17 2.03
CA VAL A 25 5.82 11.33 2.91
C VAL A 25 5.31 9.97 3.39
N VAL A 26 5.13 9.03 2.46
CA VAL A 26 4.62 7.68 2.78
C VAL A 26 5.62 6.91 3.63
N SER A 27 6.92 6.95 3.30
CA SER A 27 7.96 6.25 4.06
C SER A 27 8.08 6.79 5.47
N GLN A 28 8.01 8.12 5.64
CA GLN A 28 8.01 8.74 6.97
C GLN A 28 6.81 8.27 7.80
N PHE A 29 5.59 8.35 7.25
CA PHE A 29 4.38 7.90 7.94
C PHE A 29 4.48 6.43 8.38
N ILE A 30 4.93 5.54 7.47
CA ILE A 30 5.10 4.12 7.77
C ILE A 30 6.12 3.92 8.89
N SER A 31 7.25 4.63 8.85
CA SER A 31 8.31 4.50 9.87
C SER A 31 7.88 4.98 11.26
N GLU A 32 6.95 5.93 11.33
CA GLU A 32 6.39 6.46 12.58
C GLU A 32 5.22 5.61 13.11
N SER A 33 4.59 4.81 12.25
CA SER A 33 3.52 3.88 12.61
C SER A 33 4.07 2.58 13.20
N SER A 34 3.63 2.22 14.40
CA SER A 34 3.99 0.95 15.03
C SER A 34 3.38 -0.28 14.35
N ARG A 35 2.33 -0.10 13.54
CA ARG A 35 1.64 -1.20 12.84
C ARG A 35 2.11 -1.33 11.40
N LEU A 36 2.12 -0.23 10.65
CA LEU A 36 2.49 -0.26 9.23
C LEU A 36 3.96 -0.60 9.04
N SER A 37 4.85 -0.17 9.94
CA SER A 37 6.29 -0.52 9.87
C SER A 37 6.56 -2.02 9.97
N GLU A 38 5.69 -2.79 10.64
CA GLU A 38 5.85 -4.23 10.80
C GLU A 38 5.30 -5.01 9.59
N ILE A 39 4.22 -4.52 8.98
CA ILE A 39 3.50 -5.25 7.93
C ILE A 39 3.89 -4.83 6.51
N VAL A 40 4.24 -3.56 6.29
CA VAL A 40 4.56 -3.04 4.95
C VAL A 40 6.02 -3.31 4.66
N TYR A 41 6.26 -4.25 3.75
CA TYR A 41 7.59 -4.64 3.32
C TYR A 41 8.19 -3.67 2.30
N ARG A 42 7.36 -3.19 1.36
CA ARG A 42 7.81 -2.32 0.26
C ARG A 42 6.73 -1.35 -0.17
N VAL A 43 7.15 -0.15 -0.52
CA VAL A 43 6.32 0.86 -1.18
C VAL A 43 6.77 1.00 -2.64
N ASP A 44 5.81 1.11 -3.57
CA ASP A 44 6.10 1.30 -5.00
C ASP A 44 5.14 2.35 -5.58
N ILE A 45 5.66 3.29 -6.37
CA ILE A 45 4.86 4.36 -6.98
C ILE A 45 4.86 4.23 -8.51
N LYS A 46 3.72 3.81 -9.05
CA LYS A 46 3.49 3.60 -10.49
C LYS A 46 2.41 4.52 -11.01
N ALA A 47 2.82 5.52 -11.80
CA ALA A 47 1.96 6.65 -12.19
C ALA A 47 1.34 7.28 -10.92
N GLY A 48 0.08 7.72 -10.93
CA GLY A 48 -0.62 8.24 -9.76
C GLY A 48 -1.13 7.16 -8.80
N ARG A 49 -0.38 6.08 -8.58
CA ARG A 49 -0.77 5.00 -7.67
C ARG A 49 0.41 4.60 -6.79
N ILE A 50 0.16 4.55 -5.49
CA ILE A 50 1.08 4.08 -4.47
C ILE A 50 0.62 2.69 -4.06
N TYR A 51 1.52 1.71 -4.08
CA TYR A 51 1.23 0.34 -3.67
C TYR A 51 2.01 0.05 -2.39
N LEU A 52 1.30 -0.50 -1.41
CA LEU A 52 1.88 -1.03 -0.18
C LEU A 52 1.91 -2.56 -0.32
N TYR A 53 3.12 -3.13 -0.31
CA TYR A 53 3.31 -4.58 -0.41
C TYR A 53 3.55 -5.18 0.96
N ARG A 54 2.96 -6.35 1.19
CA ARG A 54 3.21 -7.21 2.33
C ARG A 54 3.86 -8.51 1.85
N LEU A 55 4.66 -9.12 2.72
CA LEU A 55 5.15 -10.47 2.48
C LEU A 55 4.02 -11.47 2.70
N HIS A 56 3.86 -12.41 1.77
CA HIS A 56 3.03 -13.58 1.99
C HIS A 56 3.63 -14.36 3.15
N GLU A 57 2.87 -14.58 4.22
CA GLU A 57 3.22 -15.55 5.24
C GLU A 57 3.30 -16.91 4.52
N GLN A 58 4.53 -17.39 4.30
CA GLN A 58 4.72 -18.79 3.96
C GLN A 58 4.49 -19.53 5.29
N PHE A 59 3.59 -20.50 5.31
CA PHE A 59 3.29 -21.29 6.51
C PHE A 59 4.58 -21.70 7.26
N GLY A 60 4.65 -21.42 8.57
CA GLY A 60 5.69 -21.95 9.47
C GLY A 60 6.87 -21.01 9.82
N TRP A 61 6.75 -19.70 9.59
CA TRP A 61 7.82 -18.73 9.90
C TRP A 61 7.90 -18.30 11.37
N ASP A 62 6.92 -18.63 12.21
CA ASP A 62 6.85 -18.25 13.64
C ASP A 62 7.90 -18.97 14.52
N ARG A 63 8.72 -19.85 13.94
CA ARG A 63 9.72 -20.66 14.65
C ARG A 63 11.03 -20.77 13.86
N PRO A 64 11.84 -19.69 13.80
CA PRO A 64 13.12 -19.69 13.08
C PRO A 64 14.11 -20.75 13.59
N ASP A 65 13.95 -21.20 14.83
CA ASP A 65 14.85 -22.16 15.48
C ASP A 65 14.54 -23.62 15.12
N VAL A 66 13.36 -23.91 14.55
CA VAL A 66 12.84 -25.28 14.49
C VAL A 66 13.16 -25.98 13.17
N GLN A 67 13.49 -25.29 12.08
CA GLN A 67 13.98 -25.98 10.88
C GLN A 67 14.49 -25.02 9.79
N PHE A 68 15.65 -25.39 9.24
CA PHE A 68 16.36 -24.82 8.09
C PHE A 68 17.31 -23.63 8.34
N ILE A 69 18.52 -23.98 8.75
CA ILE A 69 19.72 -23.37 8.13
C ILE A 69 19.65 -23.70 6.63
N LYS A 70 19.39 -22.72 5.73
CA LYS A 70 19.86 -22.66 4.31
C LYS A 70 19.10 -21.66 3.40
N PRO A 71 19.70 -21.30 2.25
CA PRO A 71 20.49 -20.10 2.01
C PRO A 71 19.60 -18.92 1.54
N LEU A 72 20.10 -17.71 1.77
CA LEU A 72 19.63 -16.48 1.13
C LEU A 72 19.76 -16.63 -0.39
N ILE A 73 18.70 -17.07 -1.07
CA ILE A 73 18.61 -17.06 -2.53
C ILE A 73 17.73 -15.85 -2.88
N ASP A 74 18.31 -14.91 -3.61
CA ASP A 74 17.64 -13.75 -4.21
C ASP A 74 16.27 -14.14 -4.78
N GLY A 75 15.19 -13.53 -4.24
CA GLY A 75 13.85 -13.60 -4.82
C GLY A 75 12.84 -14.58 -4.18
N LYS A 76 13.05 -15.07 -2.96
CA LYS A 76 12.15 -16.07 -2.32
C LYS A 76 11.02 -15.54 -1.41
N TYR A 77 10.82 -14.23 -1.33
CA TYR A 77 9.66 -13.68 -0.63
C TYR A 77 8.55 -13.40 -1.65
N ALA A 78 7.44 -14.11 -1.54
CA ALA A 78 6.26 -13.80 -2.35
C ALA A 78 5.64 -12.52 -1.79
N GLU A 79 5.74 -11.41 -2.52
CA GLU A 79 5.08 -10.15 -2.17
C GLU A 79 3.67 -10.12 -2.77
N PHE A 80 2.71 -9.53 -2.07
CA PHE A 80 1.43 -9.19 -2.66
C PHE A 80 1.05 -7.73 -2.33
N PRO A 81 0.33 -7.04 -3.22
CA PRO A 81 -0.09 -5.67 -2.98
C PRO A 81 -1.25 -5.69 -1.98
N MET A 82 -0.94 -5.37 -0.73
CA MET A 82 -1.89 -5.32 0.39
C MET A 82 -2.91 -4.19 0.19
N ALA A 83 -2.43 -3.00 -0.11
CA ALA A 83 -3.25 -1.81 -0.31
C ALA A 83 -2.71 -0.96 -1.47
N ARG A 84 -3.59 -0.16 -2.05
CA ARG A 84 -3.22 0.82 -3.07
C ARG A 84 -3.85 2.17 -2.75
N ILE A 85 -3.07 3.24 -2.84
CA ILE A 85 -3.59 4.60 -2.83
C ILE A 85 -3.61 5.14 -4.26
N THR A 86 -4.77 5.50 -4.77
CA THR A 86 -4.92 6.16 -6.08
C THR A 86 -5.00 7.67 -5.88
N LEU A 87 -4.09 8.41 -6.50
CA LEU A 87 -3.99 9.87 -6.46
C LEU A 87 -4.74 10.49 -7.63
N PHE A 88 -5.54 11.53 -7.38
CA PHE A 88 -6.21 12.31 -8.44
C PHE A 88 -5.60 13.69 -8.67
N ASP A 89 -4.76 14.14 -7.75
CA ASP A 89 -3.89 15.30 -7.91
C ASP A 89 -2.43 14.92 -7.60
N THR A 90 -1.50 15.82 -7.93
CA THR A 90 -0.07 15.55 -7.72
C THR A 90 0.36 15.75 -6.27
N LEU A 91 -0.37 16.55 -5.47
CA LEU A 91 0.00 16.91 -4.09
C LEU A 91 -0.37 15.81 -3.09
N GLY A 92 -1.43 15.06 -3.37
CA GLY A 92 -2.00 14.05 -2.48
C GLY A 92 -3.19 14.56 -1.66
N GLU A 93 -3.85 15.64 -2.10
CA GLU A 93 -5.00 16.21 -1.41
C GLU A 93 -6.30 15.43 -1.67
N THR A 94 -6.36 14.72 -2.81
CA THR A 94 -7.48 13.90 -3.26
C THR A 94 -6.97 12.53 -3.67
N CYS A 95 -7.22 11.57 -2.80
CA CYS A 95 -6.76 10.19 -2.87
C CYS A 95 -7.91 9.21 -2.60
N GLU A 96 -7.69 7.97 -2.99
CA GLU A 96 -8.53 6.82 -2.65
C GLU A 96 -7.69 5.71 -2.05
N ALA A 97 -8.09 5.15 -0.92
CA ALA A 97 -7.54 3.91 -0.40
C ALA A 97 -8.34 2.73 -0.98
N ASP A 98 -7.65 1.89 -1.74
CA ASP A 98 -8.22 0.80 -2.52
C ASP A 98 -7.75 -0.56 -2.00
N TYR A 99 -8.67 -1.51 -1.97
CA TYR A 99 -8.43 -2.94 -1.69
C TYR A 99 -8.53 -3.77 -2.98
N GLN A 100 -7.68 -4.80 -3.10
CA GLN A 100 -7.74 -5.72 -4.23
C GLN A 100 -8.61 -6.94 -3.91
N ARG A 101 -9.68 -7.14 -4.68
CA ARG A 101 -10.45 -8.38 -4.65
C ARG A 101 -9.64 -9.54 -5.19
N HIS A 102 -10.00 -10.77 -4.81
CA HIS A 102 -9.47 -12.01 -5.39
C HIS A 102 -9.53 -12.08 -6.93
N THR A 103 -10.44 -11.32 -7.56
CA THR A 103 -10.55 -11.20 -9.03
C THR A 103 -9.49 -10.29 -9.67
N GLY A 104 -8.60 -9.70 -8.86
CA GLY A 104 -7.62 -8.70 -9.27
C GLY A 104 -8.19 -7.28 -9.42
N GLN A 105 -9.50 -7.11 -9.22
CA GLN A 105 -10.16 -5.80 -9.28
C GLN A 105 -9.93 -4.98 -8.01
N TRP A 106 -9.62 -3.70 -8.18
CA TRP A 106 -9.44 -2.77 -7.08
C TRP A 106 -10.74 -2.04 -6.76
N VAL A 107 -11.04 -1.91 -5.47
CA VAL A 107 -12.25 -1.25 -4.98
C VAL A 107 -11.87 -0.20 -3.95
N ASN A 108 -12.38 1.01 -4.15
CA ASN A 108 -12.30 2.09 -3.19
C ASN A 108 -13.01 1.69 -1.88
N LEU A 109 -12.28 1.81 -0.77
CA LEU A 109 -12.82 1.69 0.57
C LEU A 109 -12.94 3.04 1.29
N PHE A 110 -12.09 4.01 0.91
CA PHE A 110 -12.05 5.33 1.52
C PHE A 110 -11.53 6.38 0.53
N SER A 111 -11.91 7.64 0.73
CA SER A 111 -11.40 8.79 -0.04
C SER A 111 -11.07 9.93 0.92
N GLY A 112 -9.92 10.56 0.71
CA GLY A 112 -9.40 11.66 1.55
C GLY A 112 -8.09 12.18 0.99
N ASN A 113 -7.27 12.82 1.82
CA ASN A 113 -5.89 13.12 1.46
C ASN A 113 -4.96 11.92 1.73
N ILE A 114 -3.68 12.05 1.40
CA ILE A 114 -2.68 10.97 1.51
C ILE A 114 -2.52 10.47 2.95
N THR A 115 -2.48 11.38 3.92
CA THR A 115 -2.33 11.02 5.34
C THR A 115 -3.58 10.30 5.84
N GLU A 116 -4.77 10.81 5.52
CA GLU A 116 -6.04 10.17 5.88
C GLU A 116 -6.17 8.78 5.26
N CYS A 117 -5.75 8.60 4.01
CA CYS A 117 -5.75 7.28 3.36
C CYS A 117 -4.79 6.30 4.05
N LEU A 118 -3.60 6.75 4.46
CA LEU A 118 -2.64 5.93 5.19
C LEU A 118 -3.16 5.55 6.59
N SER A 119 -3.70 6.52 7.34
CA SER A 119 -4.34 6.27 8.63
C SER A 119 -5.51 5.31 8.50
N PHE A 120 -6.35 5.45 7.46
CA PHE A 120 -7.44 4.53 7.22
C PHE A 120 -6.95 3.10 6.97
N ILE A 121 -5.88 2.92 6.19
CA ILE A 121 -5.27 1.60 5.94
C ILE A 121 -4.72 1.00 7.23
N GLU A 122 -4.07 1.80 8.07
CA GLU A 122 -3.55 1.36 9.37
C GLU A 122 -4.66 0.93 10.34
N GLU A 123 -5.71 1.73 10.48
CA GLU A 123 -6.82 1.47 11.38
C GLU A 123 -7.65 0.26 10.94
N ASN A 124 -7.77 0.05 9.62
CA ASN A 124 -8.61 -0.98 9.01
C ASN A 124 -7.81 -2.07 8.31
N GLU A 125 -6.57 -2.32 8.76
CA GLU A 125 -5.62 -3.29 8.17
C GLU A 125 -6.26 -4.67 7.86
N GLN A 126 -7.13 -5.15 8.75
CA GLN A 126 -7.87 -6.40 8.60
C GLN A 126 -8.72 -6.50 7.33
N TRP A 127 -9.11 -5.37 6.72
CA TRP A 127 -9.82 -5.33 5.43
C TRP A 127 -8.89 -5.49 4.23
N PHE A 128 -7.58 -5.41 4.46
CA PHE A 128 -6.51 -5.52 3.47
C PHE A 128 -5.69 -6.83 3.62
N GLN A 129 -6.16 -7.76 4.45
CA GLN A 129 -5.63 -9.12 4.60
C GLN A 129 -6.26 -10.12 3.61
#